data_AF-A0A6A4PNA6-F1
#
_entry.id   AF-A0A6A4PNA6-F1
#
_cell.length_a   1.000
_cell.length_b   1.000
_cell.length_c   1.000
_cell.angle_alpha   90.00
_cell.angle_beta   90.00
_cell.angle_gamma   90.00
#
_symmetry.space_group_name_H-M   'P 1'
#
loop_
_entity.id
_entity.type
_entity.pdbx_description
1 polymer ?
#
loop_
_entity_poly.entity_id
_entity_poly.type
_entity_poly.pdbx_seq_one_letter_code
_entity_poly.pdbx_strand_id
1 'polypeptide(L)'
;MEQPMLSNIERSSSIEREPRTLKIHQLQSARDFAIYILSTRNFEEASRIFTEGLQPVVSADFMKRSNMRMNVDSGEEFELMLNMKKHNIVREAPEVEFRDIASAPF
;
A
#
# COMPACT_ATOMS: atom_id res chain seq x y z
N MET A 1 9.17 33.44 -36.43
CA MET A 1 9.13 32.01 -36.04
C MET A 1 8.28 31.97 -34.79
N GLU A 2 6.99 31.68 -34.96
CA GLU A 2 6.01 31.71 -33.87
C GLU A 2 6.19 30.45 -33.03
N GLN A 3 6.53 30.61 -31.75
CA GLN A 3 6.59 29.48 -30.82
C GLN A 3 5.16 29.02 -30.51
N PRO A 4 4.87 27.71 -30.53
CA PRO A 4 3.55 27.20 -30.17
C PRO A 4 3.31 27.52 -28.70
N MET A 5 2.33 28.38 -28.46
CA MET A 5 1.82 28.74 -27.14
C MET A 5 1.39 27.43 -26.46
N LEU A 6 2.17 26.97 -25.47
CA LEU A 6 1.83 25.81 -24.66
C LEU A 6 0.49 26.12 -23.99
N SER A 7 -0.57 25.48 -24.49
CA SER A 7 -1.92 25.54 -23.96
C SER A 7 -1.89 25.37 -22.45
N ASN A 8 -2.34 26.42 -21.77
CA ASN A 8 -2.56 26.57 -20.34
C ASN A 8 -2.68 25.20 -19.62
N ILE A 9 -1.59 24.73 -18.99
CA ILE A 9 -1.64 23.54 -18.14
C ILE A 9 -2.47 23.95 -16.93
N GLU A 10 -3.77 23.61 -16.95
CA GLU A 10 -4.65 23.82 -15.82
C GLU A 10 -4.14 23.00 -14.64
N ARG A 11 -3.61 23.69 -13.63
CA ARG A 11 -3.26 23.07 -12.36
C ARG A 11 -4.54 22.69 -11.64
N SER A 12 -4.89 21.41 -11.69
CA SER A 12 -5.88 20.80 -10.80
C SER A 12 -5.20 20.37 -9.50
N SER A 13 -5.90 20.51 -8.37
CA SER A 13 -5.39 20.02 -7.09
C SER A 13 -5.41 18.50 -7.08
N SER A 14 -4.32 17.84 -6.66
CA SER A 14 -4.24 16.37 -6.62
C SER A 14 -5.39 15.72 -5.84
N ILE A 15 -5.90 16.42 -4.82
CA ILE A 15 -7.02 15.97 -3.98
C ILE A 15 -8.33 15.72 -4.75
N GLU A 16 -8.53 16.35 -5.91
CA GLU A 16 -9.72 16.12 -6.74
C GLU A 16 -9.65 14.81 -7.53
N ARG A 17 -8.42 14.31 -7.73
CA ARG A 17 -8.12 13.07 -8.45
C ARG A 17 -7.93 11.88 -7.53
N GLU A 18 -7.80 12.13 -6.23
CA GLU A 18 -7.65 11.07 -5.24
C GLU A 18 -8.95 10.27 -5.08
N PRO A 19 -8.86 8.94 -4.92
CA PRO A 19 -10.01 8.13 -4.60
C PRO A 19 -10.58 8.57 -3.25
N ARG A 20 -11.86 8.95 -3.23
CA ARG A 20 -12.52 9.39 -2.00
C ARG A 20 -12.53 8.25 -0.98
N THR A 21 -11.93 8.50 0.18
CA THR A 21 -12.02 7.60 1.34
C THR A 21 -13.46 7.53 1.84
N LEU A 22 -13.84 6.37 2.40
CA LEU A 22 -15.12 6.20 3.07
C LEU A 22 -15.27 7.19 4.24
N LYS A 23 -16.49 7.74 4.42
CA LYS A 23 -16.83 8.52 5.62
C LYS A 23 -16.83 7.60 6.86
N ILE A 24 -16.68 8.18 8.05
CA ILE A 24 -16.58 7.41 9.31
C ILE A 24 -17.72 6.41 9.52
N HIS A 25 -18.97 6.78 9.24
CA HIS A 25 -20.11 5.87 9.36
C HIS A 25 -20.07 4.74 8.33
N GLN A 26 -19.60 5.01 7.11
CA GLN A 26 -19.46 3.98 6.08
C GLN A 26 -18.37 2.98 6.45
N LEU A 27 -17.28 3.45 7.07
CA LEU A 27 -16.22 2.59 7.57
C LEU A 27 -16.72 1.70 8.71
N GLN A 28 -17.48 2.26 9.65
CA GLN A 28 -18.12 1.48 10.73
C GLN A 28 -19.08 0.43 10.17
N SER A 29 -19.99 0.83 9.27
CA SER A 29 -20.90 -0.12 8.62
C SER A 29 -20.15 -1.22 7.86
N ALA A 30 -19.11 -0.87 7.08
CA ALA A 30 -18.30 -1.85 6.36
C ALA A 30 -17.62 -2.84 7.31
N ARG A 31 -17.13 -2.36 8.45
CA ARG A 31 -16.55 -3.21 9.51
C ARG A 31 -17.58 -4.19 10.07
N ASP A 32 -18.78 -3.71 10.40
CA ASP A 32 -19.84 -4.55 10.97
C ASP A 32 -20.27 -5.63 9.97
N PHE A 33 -20.39 -5.27 8.68
CA PHE A 33 -20.64 -6.24 7.61
C PHE A 33 -19.52 -7.26 7.46
N ALA A 34 -18.25 -6.82 7.54
CA ALA A 34 -17.12 -7.74 7.45
C ALA A 34 -17.13 -8.76 8.59
N ILE A 35 -17.41 -8.32 9.82
CA ILE A 35 -17.55 -9.20 10.98
C ILE A 35 -18.70 -10.20 10.75
N TYR A 36 -19.86 -9.70 10.30
CA TYR A 36 -21.01 -10.56 10.01
C TYR A 36 -20.68 -11.65 8.99
N ILE A 37 -20.03 -11.30 7.88
CA ILE A 37 -19.63 -12.26 6.83
C ILE A 37 -18.68 -13.31 7.41
N LEU A 38 -17.64 -12.89 8.14
CA LEU A 38 -16.66 -13.81 8.73
C LEU A 38 -17.27 -14.73 9.79
N SER A 39 -18.31 -14.29 10.48
CA SER A 39 -19.01 -15.09 11.50
C SER A 39 -20.03 -16.08 10.92
N THR A 40 -20.60 -15.77 9.75
CA THR A 40 -21.75 -16.53 9.21
C THR A 40 -21.40 -17.40 8.00
N ARG A 41 -20.36 -17.04 7.25
CA ARG A 41 -19.97 -17.72 6.01
C ARG A 41 -18.77 -18.63 6.24
N ASN A 42 -18.68 -19.65 5.40
CA ASN A 42 -17.47 -20.48 5.36
C ASN A 42 -16.31 -19.68 4.73
N PHE A 43 -15.09 -20.16 4.95
CA PHE A 43 -13.89 -19.47 4.49
C PHE A 43 -13.85 -19.23 2.98
N GLU A 44 -14.27 -20.20 2.18
CA GLU A 44 -14.24 -20.10 0.71
C GLU A 44 -15.20 -19.03 0.19
N GLU A 45 -16.43 -19.00 0.72
CA GLU A 45 -17.44 -17.99 0.37
C GLU A 45 -17.02 -16.60 0.83
N ALA A 46 -16.50 -16.47 2.06
CA ALA A 46 -15.98 -15.20 2.57
C ALA A 46 -14.80 -14.69 1.73
N SER A 47 -13.85 -15.57 1.39
CA SER A 47 -12.71 -15.24 0.53
C SER A 47 -13.18 -14.74 -0.84
N ARG A 48 -14.13 -15.43 -1.46
CA ARG A 48 -14.72 -14.99 -2.74
C ARG A 48 -15.34 -13.60 -2.60
N ILE A 49 -16.17 -13.36 -1.58
CA ILE A 49 -16.82 -12.05 -1.37
C ILE A 49 -15.79 -10.91 -1.27
N PHE A 50 -14.70 -11.10 -0.54
CA PHE A 50 -13.70 -10.04 -0.35
C PHE A 50 -12.75 -9.85 -1.53
N THR A 51 -12.66 -10.82 -2.43
CA THR A 51 -11.69 -10.81 -3.54
C THR A 51 -12.32 -10.71 -4.92
N GLU A 52 -13.64 -10.86 -5.05
CA GLU A 52 -14.35 -10.79 -6.31
C GLU A 52 -14.15 -9.44 -7.00
N GLY A 53 -13.64 -9.46 -8.23
CA GLY A 53 -13.37 -8.26 -9.03
C GLY A 53 -12.06 -7.53 -8.70
N LEU A 54 -11.27 -7.99 -7.71
CA LEU A 54 -9.95 -7.43 -7.46
C LEU A 54 -8.91 -7.99 -8.45
N GLN A 55 -8.03 -7.12 -8.95
CA GLN A 55 -6.86 -7.53 -9.70
C GLN A 55 -5.67 -7.69 -8.73
N PRO A 56 -4.92 -8.80 -8.80
CA PRO A 56 -3.73 -8.97 -7.99
C PRO A 56 -2.69 -7.90 -8.34
N VAL A 57 -2.13 -7.25 -7.33
CA VAL A 57 -0.99 -6.36 -7.53
C VAL A 57 0.22 -7.25 -7.81
N VAL A 58 0.68 -7.24 -9.05
CA VAL A 58 1.90 -7.94 -9.46
C VAL A 58 3.08 -7.14 -8.89
N SER A 59 3.58 -7.52 -7.72
CA SER A 59 4.81 -6.95 -7.16
C SER A 59 5.99 -7.24 -8.08
N ALA A 60 7.00 -6.36 -8.07
CA ALA A 60 8.19 -6.47 -8.93
C ALA A 60 8.91 -7.84 -8.80
N ASP A 61 8.78 -8.51 -7.65
CA ASP A 61 9.30 -9.87 -7.42
C ASP A 61 8.66 -10.93 -8.32
N PHE A 62 7.38 -10.77 -8.68
CA PHE A 62 6.70 -11.66 -9.61
C PHE A 62 7.18 -11.45 -11.06
N MET A 63 7.58 -10.22 -11.40
CA MET A 63 8.17 -9.86 -12.70
C MET A 63 9.60 -10.39 -12.85
N LYS A 64 10.36 -10.53 -11.76
CA LYS A 64 11.71 -11.16 -11.74
C LYS A 64 11.68 -12.62 -12.22
N ARG A 65 10.55 -13.32 -12.06
CA ARG A 65 10.35 -14.71 -12.56
C ARG A 65 9.95 -14.76 -14.04
N SER A 66 9.51 -13.65 -14.61
CA SER A 66 9.02 -13.52 -15.98
C SER A 66 9.91 -12.56 -16.78
N ASN A 67 11.19 -12.89 -16.98
CA ASN A 67 12.12 -12.39 -18.03
C ASN A 67 12.01 -10.94 -18.58
N MET A 68 11.40 -9.99 -17.86
CA MET A 68 11.37 -8.58 -18.23
C MET A 68 12.29 -7.85 -17.25
N ARG A 69 13.54 -7.70 -17.67
CA ARG A 69 14.55 -6.89 -16.98
C ARG A 69 14.12 -5.43 -17.05
N MET A 70 13.48 -4.94 -16.01
CA MET A 70 13.40 -3.50 -15.75
C MET A 70 14.70 -3.10 -15.05
N ASN A 71 15.44 -2.17 -15.63
CA ASN A 71 16.67 -1.62 -15.05
C ASN A 71 16.28 -0.67 -13.91
N VAL A 72 16.13 -1.20 -12.69
CA VAL A 72 15.86 -0.40 -11.48
C VAL A 72 17.22 -0.08 -10.85
N ASP A 73 17.52 1.21 -10.76
CA ASP A 73 18.72 1.77 -10.14
C ASP A 73 18.74 1.38 -8.65
N SER A 74 19.71 0.54 -8.27
CA SER A 74 19.73 -0.24 -7.02
C SER A 74 20.49 0.52 -5.91
N GLY A 75 19.88 1.59 -5.38
CA GLY A 75 20.40 2.31 -4.22
C GLY A 75 19.73 1.94 -2.89
N GLU A 76 18.46 1.51 -2.94
CA GLU A 76 17.55 1.55 -1.78
C GLU A 76 16.82 0.21 -1.49
N GLU A 77 17.09 -0.85 -2.27
CA GLU A 77 16.44 -2.17 -2.16
C GLU A 77 16.94 -3.02 -0.96
N PHE A 78 18.11 -2.69 -0.38
CA PHE A 78 18.74 -3.53 0.66
C PHE A 78 18.12 -3.35 2.06
N GLU A 79 17.59 -2.17 2.39
CA GLU A 79 17.02 -1.88 3.71
C GLU A 79 15.65 -2.54 3.93
N LEU A 80 14.81 -2.60 2.89
CA LEU A 80 13.48 -3.20 2.96
C LEU A 80 13.55 -4.73 3.17
N MET A 81 14.53 -5.38 2.55
CA MET A 81 14.72 -6.84 2.63
C MET A 81 15.22 -7.31 4.00
N LEU A 82 16.02 -6.49 4.69
CA LEU A 82 16.46 -6.75 6.07
C LEU A 82 15.32 -6.64 7.08
N ASN A 83 14.41 -5.69 6.85
CA ASN A 83 13.29 -5.42 7.76
C ASN A 83 12.20 -6.51 7.68
N MET A 84 11.91 -7.05 6.49
CA MET A 84 10.97 -8.18 6.35
C MET A 84 11.46 -9.47 7.02
N LYS A 85 12.77 -9.70 7.06
CA LYS A 85 13.36 -10.93 7.61
C LYS A 85 13.43 -10.93 9.14
N LYS A 86 13.39 -9.75 9.78
CA LYS A 86 13.46 -9.59 11.24
C LYS A 86 12.16 -9.89 11.99
N HIS A 87 10.99 -9.74 11.36
CA HIS A 87 9.70 -9.87 12.06
C HIS A 87 9.14 -11.30 12.14
N ASN A 88 9.84 -12.31 11.60
CA ASN A 88 9.37 -13.70 11.59
C ASN A 88 10.19 -14.67 12.45
N ILE A 89 10.97 -14.16 13.41
CA ILE A 89 11.69 -14.98 14.41
C ILE A 89 11.37 -14.44 15.80
N VAL A 90 10.68 -15.26 16.58
CA VAL A 90 10.39 -15.02 17.99
C VAL A 90 11.70 -14.91 18.79
N ARG A 91 11.86 -13.80 19.53
CA ARG A 91 12.77 -13.53 20.68
C ARG A 91 14.25 -13.27 20.39
N GLU A 92 14.59 -11.99 20.21
CA GLU A 92 15.35 -11.15 21.16
C GLU A 92 15.47 -9.75 20.53
N ALA A 93 14.96 -8.73 21.21
CA ALA A 93 15.02 -7.36 20.71
C ALA A 93 16.46 -6.84 20.80
N PRO A 94 17.08 -6.34 19.71
CA PRO A 94 18.05 -5.27 19.90
C PRO A 94 17.24 -4.04 20.36
N GLU A 95 17.72 -3.35 21.40
CA GLU A 95 17.15 -2.07 21.86
C GLU A 95 17.08 -1.09 20.68
N VAL A 96 15.94 -1.06 20.00
CA VAL A 96 15.55 0.08 19.20
C VAL A 96 14.94 1.02 20.22
N GLU A 97 15.75 1.94 20.75
CA GLU A 97 15.23 3.10 21.48
C GLU A 97 14.19 3.76 20.58
N PHE A 98 12.91 3.62 20.96
CA PHE A 98 11.84 4.41 20.37
C PHE A 98 12.15 5.86 20.72
N ARG A 99 12.79 6.58 19.79
CA ARG A 99 13.00 8.02 19.95
C ARG A 99 11.63 8.68 19.93
N ASP A 100 11.24 9.18 21.09
CA ASP A 100 10.02 9.94 21.28
C ASP A 100 10.03 11.15 20.33
N ILE A 101 8.87 11.47 19.75
CA ILE A 101 8.68 12.51 18.73
C ILE A 101 9.09 13.88 19.29
N ALA A 102 9.01 14.02 20.62
CA ALA A 102 9.51 15.17 21.38
C ALA A 102 11.02 15.41 21.29
N SER A 103 11.80 14.46 20.74
CA SER A 103 13.27 14.53 20.65
C SER A 103 13.78 14.89 19.26
N ALA A 104 12.90 15.15 18.29
CA ALA A 104 13.32 15.56 16.95
C ALA A 104 13.74 17.05 16.95
N PRO A 105 14.84 17.44 16.28
CA PRO A 105 15.24 18.84 16.18
C PRO A 105 14.27 19.63 15.30
N PHE A 106 14.09 20.92 15.65
CA PHE A 106 13.35 21.91 14.85
C PHE A 106 14.15 22.38 13.64
#